data_AF-A0A972WLA2-F1
#
_entry.id   AF-A0A972WLA2-F1
#
_cell.length_a   1.000
_cell.length_b   1.000
_cell.length_c   1.000
_cell.angle_alpha   90.00
_cell.angle_beta   90.00
_cell.angle_gamma   90.00
#
_symmetry.space_group_name_H-M   'P 1'
#
loop_
_entity.id
_entity.type
_entity.pdbx_description
1 polymer ?
#
loop_
_entity_poly.entity_id
_entity_poly.type
_entity_poly.pdbx_seq_one_letter_code
_entity_poly.pdbx_strand_id
1 'polypeptide(L)' 'MRASYLDYAMSVIVSRALPDVRDGLKPVHRRILFSMKENGYEYNKPYRKSARVVGDVM' A
#
# COMPACT_ATOMS: atom_id res chain seq x y z
N MET A 1 5.28 -11.19 -27.00
CA MET A 1 5.21 -11.99 -25.75
C MET A 1 6.36 -11.71 -24.79
N ARG A 2 7.63 -11.80 -25.20
CA ARG A 2 8.78 -11.60 -24.28
C ARG A 2 8.81 -10.24 -23.57
N ALA A 3 8.53 -9.14 -24.29
CA ALA A 3 8.49 -7.80 -23.70
C ALA A 3 7.40 -7.67 -22.62
N SER A 4 6.16 -8.02 -22.95
CA SER A 4 5.04 -7.98 -22.00
C SER A 4 5.25 -8.86 -20.76
N TYR A 5 5.92 -10.00 -20.92
CA TYR A 5 6.29 -10.85 -19.78
C TYR A 5 7.35 -10.17 -18.89
N LEU A 6 8.37 -9.56 -19.49
CA LEU A 6 9.42 -8.86 -18.76
C LEU A 6 8.86 -7.63 -18.02
N ASP A 7 7.99 -6.86 -18.66
CA ASP A 7 7.35 -5.68 -18.05
C ASP A 7 6.48 -6.06 -16.86
N TYR A 8 5.70 -7.14 -17.00
CA TYR A 8 4.88 -7.65 -15.90
C TYR A 8 5.75 -8.20 -14.75
N ALA A 9 6.77 -9.00 -15.07
CA ALA A 9 7.67 -9.57 -14.07
C ALA A 9 8.37 -8.48 -13.28
N MET A 10 8.91 -7.46 -13.96
CA MET A 10 9.59 -6.34 -13.33
C MET A 10 8.63 -5.52 -12.44
N SER A 11 7.41 -5.25 -12.92
CA SER A 11 6.37 -4.56 -12.15
C SER A 11 6.00 -5.32 -10.86
N VAL A 12 5.88 -6.65 -10.92
CA VAL A 12 5.57 -7.47 -9.76
C VAL A 12 6.71 -7.47 -8.75
N ILE A 13 7.95 -7.64 -9.21
CA ILE A 13 9.13 -7.73 -8.32
C ILE A 13 9.30 -6.41 -7.55
N VAL A 14 9.32 -5.28 -8.26
CA VAL A 14 9.66 -3.98 -7.67
C VAL A 14 8.49 -3.37 -6.89
N SER A 15 7.26 -3.46 -7.43
CA SER A 15 6.15 -2.62 -6.96
C SER A 15 5.05 -3.40 -6.24
N ARG A 16 5.20 -4.71 -6.04
CA ARG A 16 4.14 -5.55 -5.44
C ARG A 16 4.66 -6.58 -4.45
N ALA A 17 5.61 -7.40 -4.86
CA ALA A 17 5.94 -8.63 -4.16
C ALA A 17 6.98 -8.43 -3.05
N LEU A 18 8.08 -7.73 -3.34
CA LEU A 18 9.19 -7.55 -2.41
C LEU A 18 9.00 -6.30 -1.54
N PRO A 19 9.21 -6.40 -0.22
CA PRO A 19 9.24 -5.23 0.66
C PRO A 19 10.52 -4.42 0.48
N ASP A 20 10.47 -3.12 0.80
CA ASP A 20 11.66 -2.27 0.86
C ASP A 20 12.45 -2.57 2.15
N VAL A 21 13.78 -2.58 2.07
CA VAL A 21 14.65 -2.90 3.22
C VAL A 21 14.59 -1.84 4.32
N ARG A 22 14.26 -0.59 3.98
CA ARG A 22 14.28 0.53 4.93
C ARG A 22 13.13 0.49 5.94
N ASP A 23 11.97 -0.01 5.51
CA ASP A 23 10.75 -0.02 6.33
C ASP A 23 10.09 -1.41 6.41
N GLY A 24 10.54 -2.39 5.62
CA GLY A 24 9.93 -3.72 5.55
C GLY A 24 8.52 -3.72 4.93
N LEU A 25 8.08 -2.62 4.32
CA LEU A 25 6.72 -2.46 3.84
C LEU A 25 6.62 -2.63 2.32
N LYS A 26 5.58 -3.39 1.92
CA LYS A 26 5.11 -3.40 0.53
C LYS A 26 4.42 -2.07 0.21
N PRO A 27 4.37 -1.64 -1.06
CA PRO A 27 3.73 -0.39 -1.46
C PRO A 27 2.28 -0.22 -0.97
N VAL A 28 1.52 -1.32 -0.89
CA VAL A 28 0.13 -1.29 -0.39
C VAL A 28 0.04 -0.90 1.09
N HIS A 29 0.91 -1.42 1.95
CA HIS A 29 0.91 -1.10 3.39
C HIS A 29 1.26 0.37 3.60
N ARG A 30 2.24 0.89 2.83
CA ARG A 30 2.67 2.28 2.91
C ARG A 30 1.53 3.25 2.57
N ARG A 31 0.76 2.95 1.52
CA ARG A 31 -0.42 3.76 1.13
C ARG A 31 -1.52 3.76 2.19
N ILE A 32 -1.82 2.60 2.77
CA ILE A 32 -2.81 2.48 3.83
C ILE A 32 -2.40 3.30 5.06
N LEU A 33 -1.18 3.10 5.56
CA LEU A 33 -0.70 3.82 6.74
C LEU A 33 -0.59 5.32 6.50
N PHE A 34 -0.20 5.73 5.29
CA PHE A 34 -0.18 7.14 4.89
C PHE A 34 -1.59 7.75 4.91
N SER A 35 -2.57 7.11 4.26
CA SER A 35 -3.96 7.58 4.26
C SER A 35 -4.56 7.63 5.68
N MET A 36 -4.26 6.63 6.51
CA MET A 36 -4.71 6.62 7.91
C MET A 36 -4.08 7.78 8.72
N LYS A 37 -2.82 8.13 8.45
CA LYS A 37 -2.15 9.28 9.05
C LYS A 37 -2.76 10.61 8.60
N GLU A 38 -3.00 10.79 7.30
CA GLU A 38 -3.60 12.01 6.74
C GLU A 38 -5.03 12.24 7.25
N ASN A 39 -5.81 11.17 7.42
CA ASN A 39 -7.16 11.22 8.01
C ASN A 39 -7.14 11.32 9.55
N GLY A 40 -5.95 11.30 10.18
CA GLY A 40 -5.78 11.41 11.61
C GLY A 40 -6.34 10.23 12.40
N TYR A 41 -6.32 9.01 11.88
CA TYR A 41 -6.76 7.80 12.59
C TYR A 41 -5.69 7.34 13.59
N GLU A 42 -5.66 8.01 14.74
CA GLU A 42 -4.78 7.70 15.86
C GLU A 42 -5.45 6.74 16.85
N TYR A 43 -4.63 6.07 17.65
CA TYR A 43 -5.05 5.06 18.64
C TYR A 43 -6.01 5.60 19.71
N ASN A 44 -6.00 6.92 19.95
CA ASN A 44 -6.83 7.59 20.96
C ASN A 44 -8.18 8.08 20.41
N LYS A 45 -8.52 7.81 19.14
CA LYS A 45 -9.77 8.27 18.51
C LYS A 45 -10.76 7.11 18.31
N PRO A 46 -12.07 7.40 18.19
CA PRO A 46 -13.07 6.38 17.95
C PRO A 46 -12.83 5.61 16.65
N TYR A 47 -13.21 4.34 16.65
CA TYR A 47 -13.12 3.48 15.46
C TYR A 47 -13.92 4.03 14.28
N ARG A 48 -13.37 3.88 13.08
CA ARG A 48 -14.00 4.24 11.80
C ARG A 48 -14.20 2.99 10.96
N LYS A 49 -15.17 3.04 10.05
CA LYS A 49 -15.47 1.91 9.16
C LYS A 49 -14.34 1.70 8.16
N SER A 50 -13.91 0.44 8.02
CA SER A 50 -12.83 0.06 7.09
C SER A 50 -13.13 0.45 5.65
N ALA A 51 -14.41 0.44 5.24
CA ALA A 51 -14.84 0.86 3.90
C ALA A 51 -14.40 2.30 3.56
N ARG A 52 -14.29 3.20 4.55
CA ARG A 52 -13.80 4.56 4.33
C ARG A 52 -12.30 4.57 4.03
N VAL A 53 -11.50 3.89 4.86
CA VAL A 53 -10.04 3.76 4.65
C VAL A 53 -9.74 3.10 3.30
N VAL A 54 -10.49 2.07 2.93
CA VAL A 54 -10.33 1.39 1.63
C VAL A 54 -10.68 2.33 0.48
N GLY A 55 -11.78 3.09 0.59
CA GLY A 55 -12.19 4.07 -0.41
C GLY A 55 -11.18 5.22 -0.61
N ASP A 56 -10.51 5.64 0.47
CA ASP A 56 -9.49 6.71 0.42
C ASP A 56 -8.13 6.21 -0.14
N VAL A 57 -7.91 4.89 -0.20
CA VAL A 57 -6.64 4.27 -0.65
C VAL A 57 -6.71 3.74 -2.09
N MET A 58 -7.91 3.37 -2.57
CA MET A 58 -8.15 2.92 -3.95
C MET A 58 -7.93 4.04 -4.95
#